data_AF-A0A921MYC7-F1
#
_entry.id   AF-A0A921MYC7-F1
#
_cell.length_a   1.000
_cell.length_b   1.000
_cell.length_c   1.000
_cell.angle_alpha   90.00
_cell.angle_beta   90.00
_cell.angle_gamma   90.00
#
_symmetry.space_group_name_H-M   'P 1'
#
loop_
_entity.id
_entity.type
_entity.pdbx_description
1 polymer ?
#
loop_
_entity_poly.entity_id
_entity_poly.type
_entity_poly.pdbx_seq_one_letter_code
_entity_poly.pdbx_strand_id
1 'polypeptide(L)'
;MSIQAAPAPSAPSPAPAAPAPGAAGAPAAPRSGRRHWFTVLLVLSMLAAVLVSIARGYYRDGPLEPDAPTGQGSKATVQVLEDLGVEVDVDRHTTDAVESLLSGRTVLVTAPRTLSASQITALSEAHEQGGGRIVLVQPDFVTLSSFTAQISPAGALRSGGQVLAGPDCGDLAHGARTLELPGAEDGIDGAASLYRVGEEGTSCFTAQEGALVAEHDGVLVLGSADLLTNDGVGSADNSALVLNALGADGALSWYVPSPTDPMATTSQTLLGYLPDWTGPLLLWLGLIAVVALVAVGRRFGPVVVEPLPVTVRPQELVLGRARLLERSSSRDAAARSLRSATSTRLADRLGLRHETALDGLLAALAPHVDRTPEQLRTLLGPTPVTSDQDLVRLAHDLDRLEKEIDR
;
A
#
# COMPACT_ATOMS: atom_id res chain seq x y z
N MET A 1 -90.63 -65.91 5.43
CA MET A 1 -90.22 -67.10 6.20
C MET A 1 -88.81 -67.44 5.70
N SER A 2 -87.76 -66.93 6.35
CA SER A 2 -87.07 -67.62 7.47
C SER A 2 -86.34 -68.86 6.93
N ILE A 3 -85.01 -69.08 7.02
CA ILE A 3 -84.02 -68.75 8.05
C ILE A 3 -82.62 -69.20 7.56
N GLN A 4 -81.58 -68.56 8.11
CA GLN A 4 -80.16 -68.95 8.28
C GLN A 4 -79.24 -69.11 7.06
N ALA A 5 -78.41 -68.07 6.88
CA ALA A 5 -77.10 -68.14 6.25
C ALA A 5 -76.04 -68.59 7.28
N ALA A 6 -75.16 -69.49 6.86
CA ALA A 6 -74.03 -70.04 7.62
C ALA A 6 -72.83 -69.05 7.67
N PRO A 7 -71.97 -69.12 8.70
CA PRO A 7 -70.97 -68.09 8.97
C PRO A 7 -69.70 -68.24 8.12
N ALA A 8 -69.10 -67.10 7.77
CA ALA A 8 -67.86 -66.97 7.03
C ALA A 8 -66.62 -67.31 7.90
N PRO A 9 -65.54 -67.87 7.30
CA PRO A 9 -64.32 -68.18 8.02
C PRO A 9 -63.47 -66.95 8.35
N SER A 10 -62.94 -66.96 9.57
CA SER A 10 -62.03 -65.99 10.19
C SER A 10 -60.67 -65.87 9.49
N ALA A 11 -60.25 -64.64 9.23
CA ALA A 11 -58.92 -64.27 8.75
C ALA A 11 -57.85 -64.33 9.88
N PRO A 12 -56.58 -64.65 9.55
CA PRO A 12 -55.49 -64.84 10.53
C PRO A 12 -54.89 -63.53 11.08
N SER A 13 -54.39 -63.60 12.32
CA SER A 13 -53.72 -62.54 13.08
C SER A 13 -52.49 -61.91 12.39
N PRO A 14 -52.18 -60.63 12.66
CA PRO A 14 -51.04 -59.93 12.08
C PRO A 14 -49.69 -60.28 12.74
N ALA A 15 -48.67 -60.47 11.91
CA ALA A 15 -47.27 -60.64 12.30
C ALA A 15 -46.62 -59.28 12.68
N PRO A 16 -45.58 -59.26 13.53
CA PRO A 16 -45.01 -58.02 14.08
C PRO A 16 -44.18 -57.24 13.04
N ALA A 17 -44.27 -55.91 13.15
CA ALA A 17 -43.61 -54.94 12.29
C ALA A 17 -42.08 -54.94 12.45
N ALA A 18 -41.37 -54.95 11.32
CA ALA A 18 -39.92 -54.69 11.24
C ALA A 18 -39.63 -53.18 11.32
N PRO A 19 -38.51 -52.75 11.91
CA PRO A 19 -38.20 -51.33 12.09
C PRO A 19 -37.75 -50.68 10.77
N ALA A 20 -38.23 -49.45 10.53
CA ALA A 20 -37.88 -48.63 9.38
C ALA A 20 -36.40 -48.19 9.42
N PRO A 21 -35.69 -48.17 8.28
CA PRO A 21 -34.34 -47.61 8.22
C PRO A 21 -34.41 -46.08 8.28
N GLY A 22 -33.55 -45.51 9.11
CA GLY A 22 -33.49 -44.10 9.44
C GLY A 22 -33.28 -43.18 8.24
N ALA A 23 -33.90 -42.00 8.33
CA ALA A 23 -33.75 -40.90 7.40
C ALA A 23 -32.29 -40.51 7.22
N ALA A 24 -31.73 -40.80 6.05
CA ALA A 24 -30.47 -40.25 5.60
C ALA A 24 -30.68 -38.75 5.31
N GLY A 25 -29.97 -37.89 6.05
CA GLY A 25 -29.97 -36.45 5.84
C GLY A 25 -29.52 -36.11 4.42
N ALA A 26 -30.26 -35.21 3.78
CA ALA A 26 -29.90 -34.65 2.48
C ALA A 26 -28.53 -33.96 2.54
N PRO A 27 -27.64 -34.13 1.54
CA PRO A 27 -26.36 -33.44 1.52
C PRO A 27 -26.59 -31.96 1.21
N ALA A 28 -26.06 -31.09 2.06
CA ALA A 28 -26.03 -29.65 1.83
C ALA A 28 -25.16 -29.34 0.60
N ALA A 29 -25.73 -28.66 -0.39
CA ALA A 29 -25.03 -28.21 -1.58
C ALA A 29 -23.85 -27.28 -1.23
N PRO A 30 -22.65 -27.45 -1.84
CA PRO A 30 -21.54 -26.54 -1.59
C PRO A 30 -21.82 -25.19 -2.26
N ARG A 31 -21.84 -24.12 -1.45
CA ARG A 31 -21.88 -22.73 -1.89
C ARG A 31 -20.57 -22.34 -2.59
N SER A 32 -20.36 -22.75 -3.84
CA SER A 32 -19.16 -22.41 -4.63
C SER A 32 -19.27 -21.08 -5.38
N GLY A 33 -20.46 -20.50 -5.52
CA GLY A 33 -20.67 -19.26 -6.30
C GLY A 33 -20.16 -17.97 -5.64
N ARG A 34 -20.00 -17.93 -4.30
CA ARG A 34 -19.64 -16.69 -3.59
C ARG A 34 -18.16 -16.32 -3.76
N ARG A 35 -17.29 -17.30 -4.06
CA ARG A 35 -15.83 -17.11 -4.11
C ARG A 35 -15.36 -16.37 -5.37
N HIS A 36 -16.01 -16.60 -6.51
CA HIS A 36 -15.67 -15.91 -7.77
C HIS A 36 -16.08 -14.44 -7.77
N TRP A 37 -17.18 -14.10 -7.09
CA TRP A 37 -17.61 -12.70 -6.97
C TRP A 37 -16.66 -11.88 -6.10
N PHE A 38 -16.13 -12.44 -5.00
CA PHE A 38 -15.12 -11.76 -4.19
C PHE A 38 -13.82 -11.49 -4.95
N THR A 39 -13.37 -12.41 -5.81
CA THR A 39 -12.18 -12.17 -6.64
C THR A 39 -12.41 -11.08 -7.68
N VAL A 40 -13.58 -11.03 -8.31
CA VAL A 40 -13.93 -9.97 -9.28
C VAL A 40 -14.02 -8.62 -8.58
N LEU A 41 -14.64 -8.56 -7.40
CA LEU A 41 -14.80 -7.33 -6.62
C LEU A 41 -13.45 -6.80 -6.12
N LEU A 42 -12.54 -7.68 -5.71
CA LEU A 42 -11.17 -7.32 -5.34
C LEU A 42 -10.40 -6.74 -6.53
N VAL A 43 -10.45 -7.40 -7.69
CA VAL A 43 -9.77 -6.93 -8.91
C VAL A 43 -10.34 -5.58 -9.37
N LEU A 44 -11.66 -5.40 -9.32
CA LEU A 44 -12.31 -4.14 -9.69
C LEU A 44 -11.96 -3.01 -8.71
N SER A 45 -12.00 -3.28 -7.40
CA SER A 45 -11.57 -2.33 -6.35
C SER A 45 -10.11 -1.91 -6.54
N MET A 46 -9.25 -2.88 -6.88
CA MET A 46 -7.83 -2.67 -7.15
C MET A 46 -7.59 -1.85 -8.41
N LEU A 47 -8.31 -2.13 -9.50
CA LEU A 47 -8.25 -1.34 -10.73
C LEU A 47 -8.72 0.11 -10.46
N ALA A 48 -9.78 0.28 -9.66
CA ALA A 48 -10.26 1.59 -9.26
C ALA A 48 -9.25 2.33 -8.37
N ALA A 49 -8.59 1.65 -7.43
CA ALA A 49 -7.55 2.24 -6.59
C ALA A 49 -6.33 2.69 -7.42
N VAL A 50 -5.92 1.90 -8.42
CA VAL A 50 -4.86 2.26 -9.37
C VAL A 50 -5.29 3.47 -10.19
N LEU A 51 -6.51 3.50 -10.72
CA LEU A 51 -7.02 4.62 -11.51
C LEU A 51 -7.10 5.91 -10.69
N VAL A 52 -7.55 5.82 -9.44
CA VAL A 52 -7.58 6.95 -8.49
C VAL A 52 -6.18 7.41 -8.12
N SER A 53 -5.24 6.49 -7.93
CA SER A 53 -3.84 6.83 -7.62
C SER A 53 -3.14 7.50 -8.79
N ILE A 54 -3.39 7.05 -10.03
CA ILE A 54 -2.86 7.68 -11.24
C ILE A 54 -3.49 9.06 -11.40
N ALA A 55 -4.81 9.18 -11.25
CA ALA A 55 -5.49 10.47 -11.31
C ALA A 55 -4.97 11.47 -10.27
N ARG A 56 -4.72 11.03 -9.03
CA ARG A 56 -4.13 11.87 -7.97
C ARG A 56 -2.64 12.17 -8.18
N GLY A 57 -1.88 11.25 -8.77
CA GLY A 57 -0.46 11.45 -9.05
C GLY A 57 -0.16 12.57 -10.05
N TYR A 58 -1.16 12.97 -10.85
CA TYR A 58 -1.07 14.11 -11.77
C TYR A 58 -1.55 15.44 -11.16
N TYR A 59 -2.32 15.43 -10.07
CA TYR A 59 -2.73 16.66 -9.38
C TYR A 59 -1.68 17.01 -8.33
N ARG A 60 -0.80 17.94 -8.70
CA ARG A 60 0.05 18.62 -7.72
C ARG A 60 -0.87 19.60 -6.99
N ASP A 61 -1.14 19.33 -5.72
CA ASP A 61 -2.06 20.11 -4.86
C ASP A 61 -1.30 20.78 -3.69
N GLY A 62 -0.01 21.07 -3.90
CA GLY A 62 0.86 21.69 -2.90
C GLY A 62 0.48 23.16 -2.59
N PRO A 63 1.03 23.73 -1.50
CA PRO A 63 0.83 25.15 -1.20
C PRO A 63 1.37 26.01 -2.35
N LEU A 64 0.63 27.06 -2.71
CA LEU A 64 0.95 28.00 -3.79
C LEU A 64 1.16 27.37 -5.17
N GLU A 65 0.59 26.18 -5.38
CA GLU A 65 0.64 25.50 -6.67
C GLU A 65 -0.38 26.15 -7.64
N PRO A 66 0.05 26.68 -8.80
CA PRO A 66 -0.81 27.42 -9.75
C PRO A 66 -2.01 26.64 -10.25
N ASP A 67 -1.89 25.34 -10.47
CA ASP A 67 -2.99 24.54 -11.04
C ASP A 67 -3.94 23.97 -9.98
N ALA A 68 -3.58 24.09 -8.69
CA ALA A 68 -4.28 23.46 -7.59
C ALA A 68 -5.55 24.25 -7.22
N PRO A 69 -6.75 23.65 -7.33
CA PRO A 69 -8.01 24.28 -6.95
C PRO A 69 -8.28 24.19 -5.42
N THR A 70 -7.32 23.72 -4.64
CA THR A 70 -7.43 23.60 -3.17
C THR A 70 -7.29 24.97 -2.52
N GLY A 71 -7.76 25.12 -1.27
CA GLY A 71 -7.70 26.41 -0.56
C GLY A 71 -6.29 27.01 -0.46
N GLN A 72 -5.29 26.16 -0.24
CA GLN A 72 -3.87 26.51 -0.18
C GLN A 72 -3.16 26.67 -1.54
N GLY A 73 -3.82 26.32 -2.66
CA GLY A 73 -3.31 26.51 -4.02
C GLY A 73 -3.47 27.95 -4.51
N SER A 74 -3.01 28.26 -5.73
CA SER A 74 -3.05 29.63 -6.29
C SER A 74 -3.79 29.76 -7.61
N LYS A 75 -4.61 28.77 -7.97
CA LYS A 75 -5.37 28.74 -9.23
C LYS A 75 -6.24 29.95 -9.50
N ALA A 76 -6.94 30.47 -8.48
CA ALA A 76 -7.75 31.67 -8.63
C ALA A 76 -6.89 32.87 -9.01
N THR A 77 -5.73 33.04 -8.36
CA THR A 77 -4.78 34.12 -8.65
C THR A 77 -4.26 34.03 -10.07
N VAL A 78 -3.80 32.84 -10.50
CA VAL A 78 -3.25 32.63 -11.85
C VAL A 78 -4.31 32.87 -12.92
N GLN A 79 -5.51 32.32 -12.76
CA GLN A 79 -6.59 32.51 -13.74
C GLN A 79 -6.97 33.99 -13.90
N VAL A 80 -7.01 34.75 -12.80
CA VAL A 80 -7.33 36.18 -12.88
C VAL A 80 -6.18 36.98 -13.51
N LEU A 81 -4.92 36.64 -13.22
CA LEU A 81 -3.77 37.26 -13.90
C LEU A 81 -3.81 37.00 -15.41
N GLU A 82 -4.09 35.77 -15.84
CA GLU A 82 -4.24 35.41 -17.25
C GLU A 82 -5.42 36.15 -17.91
N ASP A 83 -6.56 36.26 -17.22
CA ASP A 83 -7.73 37.03 -17.69
C ASP A 83 -7.43 38.54 -17.82
N LEU A 84 -6.50 39.06 -17.00
CA LEU A 84 -5.97 40.42 -17.10
C LEU A 84 -4.90 40.59 -18.19
N GLY A 85 -4.57 39.52 -18.91
CA GLY A 85 -3.61 39.51 -20.02
C GLY A 85 -2.16 39.32 -19.60
N VAL A 86 -1.91 38.84 -18.38
CA VAL A 86 -0.56 38.50 -17.91
C VAL A 86 -0.19 37.10 -18.39
N GLU A 87 0.95 36.95 -19.05
CA GLU A 87 1.51 35.65 -19.42
C GLU A 87 2.17 35.00 -18.19
N VAL A 88 1.58 33.92 -17.67
CA VAL A 88 2.07 33.22 -16.47
C VAL A 88 2.75 31.91 -16.87
N ASP A 89 4.08 31.85 -16.70
CA ASP A 89 4.87 30.66 -16.90
C ASP A 89 5.15 29.98 -15.55
N VAL A 90 4.84 28.69 -15.41
CA VAL A 90 5.07 27.94 -14.16
C VAL A 90 6.42 27.25 -14.21
N ASP A 91 7.40 27.84 -13.54
CA ASP A 91 8.77 27.36 -13.50
C ASP A 91 9.01 26.48 -12.29
N ARG A 92 9.82 25.42 -12.47
CA ARG A 92 10.14 24.46 -11.41
C ARG A 92 11.62 24.16 -11.26
N HIS A 93 12.43 24.65 -12.19
CA HIS A 93 13.88 24.60 -12.12
C HIS A 93 14.40 26.02 -11.94
N THR A 94 15.42 26.17 -11.11
CA THR A 94 16.09 27.44 -10.87
C THR A 94 16.60 28.07 -12.16
N THR A 95 16.99 27.25 -13.15
CA THR A 95 17.46 27.71 -14.46
C THR A 95 16.40 28.51 -15.22
N ASP A 96 15.14 28.08 -15.14
CA ASP A 96 14.02 28.71 -15.87
C ASP A 96 13.73 30.09 -15.25
N ALA A 97 13.73 30.17 -13.92
CA ALA A 97 13.60 31.41 -13.17
C ALA A 97 14.78 32.38 -13.40
N VAL A 98 16.01 31.86 -13.49
CA VAL A 98 17.22 32.64 -13.81
C VAL A 98 17.12 33.24 -15.21
N GLU A 99 16.71 32.45 -16.21
CA GLU A 99 16.52 32.94 -17.58
C GLU A 99 15.44 34.03 -17.64
N SER A 100 14.35 33.86 -16.90
CA SER A 100 13.30 34.88 -16.77
C SER A 100 13.83 36.19 -16.17
N LEU A 101 14.61 36.15 -15.08
CA LEU A 101 15.23 37.35 -14.50
C LEU A 101 16.20 38.04 -15.48
N LEU A 102 17.03 37.25 -16.19
CA LEU A 102 17.97 37.75 -17.20
C LEU A 102 17.26 38.43 -18.38
N SER A 103 16.04 37.99 -18.69
CA SER A 103 15.20 38.60 -19.72
C SER A 103 14.43 39.85 -19.25
N GLY A 104 14.59 40.25 -17.99
CA GLY A 104 13.91 41.40 -17.40
C GLY A 104 12.47 41.13 -16.95
N ARG A 105 12.04 39.86 -16.84
CA ARG A 105 10.69 39.49 -16.41
C ARG A 105 10.56 39.50 -14.88
N THR A 106 9.32 39.61 -14.40
CA THR A 106 9.03 39.43 -12.96
C THR A 106 9.05 37.94 -12.61
N VAL A 107 9.78 37.57 -11.55
CA VAL A 107 9.83 36.20 -11.00
C VAL A 107 9.28 36.17 -9.58
N LEU A 108 8.24 35.38 -9.35
CA LEU A 108 7.70 35.09 -8.02
C LEU A 108 8.33 33.80 -7.47
N VAL A 109 9.00 33.89 -6.33
CA VAL A 109 9.56 32.74 -5.61
C VAL A 109 8.64 32.38 -4.45
N THR A 110 7.93 31.25 -4.55
CA THR A 110 6.89 30.87 -3.59
C THR A 110 7.42 30.35 -2.25
N ALA A 111 8.61 29.75 -2.24
CA ALA A 111 9.21 29.14 -1.05
C ALA A 111 10.73 29.40 -0.93
N PRO A 112 11.17 30.67 -0.83
CA PRO A 112 12.58 31.06 -0.80
C PRO A 112 13.39 30.33 0.29
N ARG A 113 12.80 30.07 1.45
CA ARG A 113 13.44 29.38 2.60
C ARG A 113 13.86 27.94 2.31
N THR A 114 13.36 27.34 1.24
CA THR A 114 13.68 25.97 0.83
C THR A 114 14.83 25.89 -0.16
N LEU A 115 15.25 27.03 -0.71
CA LEU A 115 16.30 27.09 -1.72
C LEU A 115 17.67 26.82 -1.11
N SER A 116 18.52 26.13 -1.87
CA SER A 116 19.92 25.94 -1.53
C SER A 116 20.71 27.24 -1.74
N ALA A 117 21.87 27.35 -1.09
CA ALA A 117 22.74 28.52 -1.24
C ALA A 117 23.11 28.77 -2.72
N SER A 118 23.34 27.72 -3.52
CA SER A 118 23.64 27.85 -4.94
C SER A 118 22.45 28.35 -5.76
N GLN A 119 21.22 27.99 -5.38
CA GLN A 119 20.01 28.50 -6.04
C GLN A 119 19.82 29.98 -5.73
N ILE A 120 20.01 30.38 -4.46
CA ILE A 120 19.92 31.78 -4.02
C ILE A 120 20.95 32.64 -4.74
N THR A 121 22.22 32.23 -4.79
CA THR A 121 23.28 32.97 -5.50
C THR A 121 22.99 33.12 -6.99
N ALA A 122 22.50 32.07 -7.65
CA ALA A 122 22.19 32.15 -9.08
C ALA A 122 21.04 33.14 -9.37
N LEU A 123 20.00 33.14 -8.52
CA LEU A 123 18.89 34.09 -8.64
C LEU A 123 19.32 35.52 -8.34
N SER A 124 20.17 35.76 -7.32
CA SER A 124 20.66 37.09 -6.99
C SER A 124 21.55 37.66 -8.09
N GLU A 125 22.48 36.86 -8.63
CA GLU A 125 23.33 37.28 -9.75
C GLU A 125 22.50 37.57 -11.02
N ALA A 126 21.46 36.77 -11.28
CA ALA A 126 20.56 36.98 -12.41
C ALA A 126 19.73 38.26 -12.28
N HIS A 127 19.24 38.56 -11.06
CA HIS A 127 18.54 39.81 -10.73
C HIS A 127 19.42 41.02 -11.01
N GLU A 128 20.66 41.02 -10.49
CA GLU A 128 21.61 42.12 -10.67
C GLU A 128 22.01 42.33 -12.15
N GLN A 129 22.12 41.25 -12.93
CA GLN A 129 22.53 41.31 -14.33
C GLN A 129 21.39 41.65 -15.30
N GLY A 130 20.21 41.06 -15.07
CA GLY A 130 19.06 41.16 -15.96
C GLY A 130 18.15 42.36 -15.69
N GLY A 131 18.15 42.87 -14.46
CA GLY A 131 17.25 43.94 -14.02
C GLY A 131 15.77 43.53 -13.97
N GLY A 132 15.47 42.23 -14.03
CA GLY A 132 14.13 41.70 -13.78
C GLY A 132 13.71 41.94 -12.32
N ARG A 133 12.41 41.98 -12.05
CA ARG A 133 11.88 42.13 -10.69
C ARG A 133 11.78 40.76 -10.02
N ILE A 134 12.17 40.65 -8.76
CA ILE A 134 12.00 39.42 -7.96
C ILE A 134 11.03 39.65 -6.81
N VAL A 135 10.04 38.77 -6.68
CA VAL A 135 9.04 38.78 -5.61
C VAL A 135 9.28 37.58 -4.71
N LEU A 136 9.66 37.84 -3.45
CA LEU A 136 9.99 36.81 -2.47
C LEU A 136 8.86 36.65 -1.45
N VAL A 137 8.31 35.44 -1.36
CA VAL A 137 7.25 35.12 -0.38
C VAL A 137 7.88 34.66 0.92
N GLN A 138 7.67 35.43 1.98
CA GLN A 138 8.09 35.13 3.34
C GLN A 138 9.58 34.70 3.46
N PRO A 139 10.55 35.41 2.82
CA PRO A 139 11.96 35.06 2.89
C PRO A 139 12.51 35.18 4.32
N ASP A 140 13.47 34.32 4.62
CA ASP A 140 14.27 34.41 5.84
C ASP A 140 15.47 35.34 5.66
N PHE A 141 16.21 35.59 6.76
CA PHE A 141 17.37 36.47 6.74
C PHE A 141 18.45 35.99 5.75
N VAL A 142 18.67 34.67 5.67
CA VAL A 142 19.72 34.10 4.80
C VAL A 142 19.40 34.38 3.34
N THR A 143 18.19 34.09 2.90
CA THR A 143 17.80 34.32 1.50
C THR A 143 17.85 35.80 1.17
N LEU A 144 17.24 36.63 2.03
CA LEU A 144 17.05 38.05 1.76
C LEU A 144 18.38 38.84 1.77
N SER A 145 19.33 38.47 2.63
CA SER A 145 20.66 39.12 2.68
C SER A 145 21.50 38.93 1.40
N SER A 146 21.13 37.97 0.54
CA SER A 146 21.78 37.77 -0.77
C SER A 146 21.24 38.71 -1.86
N PHE A 147 20.07 39.32 -1.66
CA PHE A 147 19.44 40.23 -2.62
C PHE A 147 19.55 41.69 -2.19
N THR A 148 19.44 41.99 -0.89
CA THR A 148 19.55 43.36 -0.40
C THR A 148 19.95 43.43 1.07
N ALA A 149 20.70 44.47 1.42
CA ALA A 149 21.01 44.83 2.81
C ALA A 149 19.99 45.82 3.41
N GLN A 150 19.09 46.38 2.61
CA GLN A 150 18.13 47.40 3.04
C GLN A 150 16.87 46.81 3.66
N ILE A 151 16.58 45.54 3.45
CA ILE A 151 15.42 44.86 4.06
C ILE A 151 15.95 43.85 5.09
N SER A 152 15.27 43.69 6.22
CA SER A 152 15.63 42.69 7.23
C SER A 152 14.39 42.16 7.97
N PRO A 153 14.33 40.87 8.34
CA PRO A 153 13.24 40.37 9.17
C PRO A 153 13.20 41.07 10.54
N ALA A 154 12.00 41.49 10.95
CA ALA A 154 11.76 42.27 12.16
C ALA A 154 10.89 41.54 13.19
N GLY A 155 10.10 40.54 12.77
CA GLY A 155 9.20 39.80 13.66
C GLY A 155 8.16 39.02 12.87
N ALA A 156 7.08 38.62 13.55
CA ALA A 156 5.96 37.93 12.91
C ALA A 156 4.62 38.31 13.55
N LEU A 157 3.58 38.44 12.72
CA LEU A 157 2.21 38.71 13.13
C LEU A 157 1.50 37.40 13.49
N ARG A 158 1.33 37.13 14.80
CA ARG A 158 0.83 35.83 15.27
C ARG A 158 -0.69 35.69 15.35
N SER A 159 -1.40 36.77 15.68
CA SER A 159 -2.85 36.71 15.92
C SER A 159 -3.70 36.81 14.66
N GLY A 160 -3.09 37.02 13.49
CA GLY A 160 -3.81 37.34 12.26
C GLY A 160 -4.60 38.66 12.37
N GLY A 161 -5.46 38.88 11.39
CA GLY A 161 -6.39 40.01 11.33
C GLY A 161 -6.10 40.96 10.17
N GLN A 162 -6.76 42.12 10.24
CA GLN A 162 -6.66 43.15 9.20
C GLN A 162 -5.52 44.13 9.49
N VAL A 163 -4.73 44.44 8.47
CA VAL A 163 -3.66 45.43 8.52
C VAL A 163 -3.94 46.51 7.47
N LEU A 164 -4.01 47.76 7.91
CA LEU A 164 -4.32 48.89 7.05
C LEU A 164 -3.05 49.43 6.37
N ALA A 165 -3.20 49.91 5.14
CA ALA A 165 -2.16 50.68 4.47
C ALA A 165 -1.87 51.97 5.25
N GLY A 166 -0.60 52.22 5.55
CA GLY A 166 -0.15 53.48 6.12
C GLY A 166 -0.23 54.63 5.11
N PRO A 167 -0.19 55.89 5.57
CA PRO A 167 -0.21 57.06 4.68
C PRO A 167 1.01 57.11 3.75
N ASP A 168 2.12 56.52 4.17
CA ASP A 168 3.41 56.53 3.45
C ASP A 168 3.55 55.37 2.44
N CYS A 169 2.52 54.51 2.30
CA CYS A 169 2.58 53.36 1.41
C CYS A 169 2.74 53.71 -0.07
N GLY A 170 2.25 54.88 -0.52
CA GLY A 170 2.34 55.29 -1.92
C GLY A 170 1.89 54.20 -2.89
N ASP A 171 2.72 53.95 -3.91
CA ASP A 171 2.47 52.94 -4.94
C ASP A 171 2.71 51.49 -4.44
N LEU A 172 3.44 51.30 -3.34
CA LEU A 172 3.73 49.99 -2.75
C LEU A 172 2.48 49.31 -2.14
N ALA A 173 1.42 50.08 -1.91
CA ALA A 173 0.12 49.52 -1.58
C ALA A 173 -0.51 48.74 -2.76
N HIS A 174 -0.08 49.00 -4.00
CA HIS A 174 -0.65 48.41 -5.21
C HIS A 174 -2.19 48.52 -5.27
N GLY A 175 -2.73 49.63 -4.77
CA GLY A 175 -4.18 49.89 -4.71
C GLY A 175 -4.92 49.24 -3.53
N ALA A 176 -4.28 48.39 -2.75
CA ALA A 176 -4.87 47.80 -1.55
C ALA A 176 -4.88 48.80 -0.38
N ARG A 177 -6.00 48.87 0.35
CA ARG A 177 -6.12 49.70 1.56
C ARG A 177 -6.08 48.88 2.83
N THR A 178 -6.45 47.60 2.74
CA THR A 178 -6.47 46.69 3.88
C THR A 178 -6.13 45.28 3.42
N LEU A 179 -5.18 44.67 4.09
CA LEU A 179 -4.88 43.25 3.93
C LEU A 179 -5.51 42.47 5.07
N GLU A 180 -5.97 41.25 4.78
CA GLU A 180 -6.48 40.32 5.78
C GLU A 180 -5.64 39.06 5.79
N LEU A 181 -5.15 38.68 6.96
CA LEU A 181 -4.21 37.58 7.15
C LEU A 181 -4.71 36.60 8.20
N PRO A 182 -4.49 35.28 8.00
CA PRO A 182 -4.81 34.28 9.02
C PRO A 182 -3.89 34.41 10.24
N GLY A 183 -4.32 33.79 11.35
CA GLY A 183 -3.47 33.60 12.52
C GLY A 183 -2.36 32.58 12.26
N ALA A 184 -1.37 32.55 13.14
CA ALA A 184 -0.19 31.68 13.00
C ALA A 184 -0.50 30.17 12.88
N GLU A 185 -1.63 29.72 13.44
CA GLU A 185 -2.04 28.31 13.40
C GLU A 185 -2.76 27.95 12.09
N ASP A 186 -3.36 28.94 11.42
CA ASP A 186 -4.16 28.75 10.21
C ASP A 186 -3.38 29.12 8.93
N GLY A 187 -2.30 29.89 9.04
CA GLY A 187 -1.47 30.30 7.91
C GLY A 187 -0.66 29.14 7.31
N ILE A 188 -0.64 29.05 5.97
CA ILE A 188 -0.03 27.91 5.27
C ILE A 188 1.48 27.77 5.50
N ASP A 189 2.16 28.88 5.83
CA ASP A 189 3.58 28.91 6.16
C ASP A 189 3.82 29.52 7.56
N GLY A 190 2.83 29.37 8.44
CA GLY A 190 2.82 29.88 9.81
C GLY A 190 2.44 31.36 9.90
N ALA A 191 3.01 32.06 10.88
CA ALA A 191 2.75 33.47 11.10
C ALA A 191 3.33 34.34 9.98
N ALA A 192 2.58 35.35 9.52
CA ALA A 192 3.07 36.32 8.55
C ALA A 192 4.33 37.02 9.09
N SER A 193 5.39 37.05 8.29
CA SER A 193 6.66 37.69 8.62
C SER A 193 6.59 39.20 8.41
N LEU A 194 7.21 39.94 9.32
CA LEU A 194 7.30 41.39 9.28
C LEU A 194 8.74 41.79 8.96
N TYR A 195 8.92 42.82 8.16
CA TYR A 195 10.22 43.29 7.70
C TYR A 195 10.43 44.76 8.09
N ARG A 196 11.69 45.10 8.35
CA ARG A 196 12.16 46.46 8.56
C ARG A 196 12.99 46.87 7.36
N VAL A 197 12.80 48.11 6.94
CA VAL A 197 13.54 48.71 5.83
C VAL A 197 14.54 49.75 6.34
N GLY A 198 15.67 49.86 5.67
CA GLY A 198 16.68 50.90 5.84
C GLY A 198 16.25 52.20 5.15
N GLU A 199 17.19 53.15 5.03
CA GLU A 199 16.89 54.50 4.52
C GLU A 199 16.50 54.52 3.04
N GLU A 200 16.94 53.54 2.25
CA GLU A 200 16.71 53.43 0.81
C GLU A 200 15.62 52.42 0.45
N GLY A 201 15.01 51.77 1.45
CA GLY A 201 13.92 50.82 1.26
C GLY A 201 12.57 51.46 1.54
N THR A 202 11.52 50.94 0.92
CA THR A 202 10.14 51.35 1.19
C THR A 202 9.36 50.20 1.79
N SER A 203 8.41 50.51 2.67
CA SER A 203 7.58 49.49 3.30
C SER A 203 6.13 49.93 3.44
N CYS A 204 5.22 48.95 3.44
CA CYS A 204 3.80 49.18 3.55
C CYS A 204 3.12 48.11 4.43
N PHE A 205 1.93 48.43 4.93
CA PHE A 205 1.17 47.60 5.86
C PHE A 205 1.96 47.32 7.16
N THR A 206 2.30 48.41 7.85
CA THR A 206 3.03 48.38 9.11
C THR A 206 2.20 47.74 10.21
N ALA A 207 2.76 46.72 10.87
CA ALA A 207 2.19 46.05 12.02
C ALA A 207 3.29 45.77 13.05
N GLN A 208 3.02 46.07 14.33
CA GLN A 208 4.00 45.89 15.42
C GLN A 208 5.35 46.59 15.12
N GLU A 209 6.43 45.82 14.95
CA GLU A 209 7.81 46.32 14.80
C GLU A 209 8.34 46.30 13.35
N GLY A 210 7.47 46.00 12.37
CA GLY A 210 7.82 45.94 10.96
C GLY A 210 6.61 46.09 10.04
N ALA A 211 6.78 45.66 8.79
CA ALA A 211 5.80 45.81 7.71
C ALA A 211 5.66 44.50 6.93
N LEU A 212 4.46 44.25 6.39
CA LEU A 212 4.18 43.03 5.62
C LEU A 212 4.71 43.09 4.19
N VAL A 213 4.82 44.28 3.62
CA VAL A 213 5.34 44.49 2.27
C VAL A 213 6.54 45.40 2.34
N ALA A 214 7.62 45.04 1.66
CA ALA A 214 8.82 45.84 1.57
C ALA A 214 9.41 45.76 0.16
N GLU A 215 9.96 46.86 -0.33
CA GLU A 215 10.60 46.92 -1.65
C GLU A 215 11.93 47.68 -1.57
N HIS A 216 12.92 47.15 -2.28
CA HIS A 216 14.14 47.86 -2.61
C HIS A 216 14.76 47.30 -3.90
N ASP A 217 15.09 48.18 -4.84
CA ASP A 217 15.84 47.86 -6.08
C ASP A 217 15.29 46.64 -6.86
N GLY A 218 13.97 46.61 -7.07
CA GLY A 218 13.30 45.52 -7.79
C GLY A 218 13.13 44.22 -6.98
N VAL A 219 13.50 44.21 -5.70
CA VAL A 219 13.22 43.11 -4.76
C VAL A 219 11.97 43.46 -3.96
N LEU A 220 10.85 42.81 -4.27
CA LEU A 220 9.60 42.93 -3.54
C LEU A 220 9.45 41.76 -2.56
N VAL A 221 9.10 42.06 -1.31
CA VAL A 221 8.93 41.06 -0.25
C VAL A 221 7.48 41.04 0.19
N LEU A 222 6.88 39.85 0.19
CA LEU A 222 5.54 39.62 0.70
C LEU A 222 5.63 38.81 2.00
N GLY A 223 5.11 39.36 3.10
CA GLY A 223 5.23 38.75 4.41
C GLY A 223 4.34 37.56 4.69
N SER A 224 3.41 37.23 3.79
CA SER A 224 2.57 36.05 3.94
C SER A 224 2.29 35.40 2.59
N ALA A 225 2.45 34.08 2.57
CA ALA A 225 2.04 33.23 1.47
C ALA A 225 0.52 33.20 1.28
N ASP A 226 -0.25 33.39 2.35
CA ASP A 226 -1.72 33.33 2.33
C ASP A 226 -2.34 34.40 1.43
N LEU A 227 -1.64 35.50 1.14
CA LEU A 227 -2.10 36.51 0.18
C LEU A 227 -2.30 35.94 -1.23
N LEU A 228 -1.54 34.90 -1.58
CA LEU A 228 -1.51 34.28 -2.92
C LEU A 228 -2.42 33.05 -3.02
N THR A 229 -2.97 32.57 -1.91
CA THR A 229 -3.78 31.34 -1.87
C THR A 229 -5.21 31.59 -2.34
N ASN A 230 -5.89 30.55 -2.79
CA ASN A 230 -7.30 30.62 -3.19
C ASN A 230 -8.21 31.06 -2.03
N ASP A 231 -7.89 30.64 -0.80
CA ASP A 231 -8.64 31.05 0.40
C ASP A 231 -8.37 32.52 0.78
N GLY A 232 -7.13 32.99 0.61
CA GLY A 232 -6.72 34.32 1.08
C GLY A 232 -6.83 35.45 0.06
N VAL A 233 -6.65 35.19 -1.24
CA VAL A 233 -6.59 36.24 -2.28
C VAL A 233 -7.89 37.06 -2.37
N GLY A 234 -9.04 36.45 -2.10
CA GLY A 234 -10.34 37.11 -2.11
C GLY A 234 -10.69 37.89 -0.82
N SER A 235 -9.83 37.86 0.18
CA SER A 235 -10.08 38.50 1.49
C SER A 235 -9.62 39.96 1.48
N ALA A 236 -10.48 40.87 1.94
CA ALA A 236 -10.25 42.32 1.92
C ALA A 236 -9.71 42.80 0.55
N ASP A 237 -8.60 43.55 0.53
CA ASP A 237 -7.95 44.01 -0.71
C ASP A 237 -6.71 43.17 -1.08
N ASN A 238 -6.57 41.93 -0.59
CA ASN A 238 -5.42 41.07 -0.88
C ASN A 238 -5.20 40.90 -2.39
N SER A 239 -6.29 40.70 -3.14
CA SER A 239 -6.26 40.62 -4.61
C SER A 239 -5.72 41.88 -5.27
N ALA A 240 -6.03 43.08 -4.77
CA ALA A 240 -5.52 44.32 -5.34
C ALA A 240 -3.99 44.38 -5.21
N LEU A 241 -3.46 44.02 -4.03
CA LEU A 241 -2.02 43.95 -3.82
C LEU A 241 -1.38 42.94 -4.77
N VAL A 242 -1.84 41.69 -4.74
CA VAL A 242 -1.22 40.57 -5.47
C VAL A 242 -1.31 40.76 -6.98
N LEU A 243 -2.50 41.07 -7.51
CA LEU A 243 -2.70 41.14 -8.96
C LEU A 243 -1.93 42.32 -9.58
N ASN A 244 -1.90 43.47 -8.91
CA ASN A 244 -1.18 44.64 -9.42
C ASN A 244 0.34 44.53 -9.19
N ALA A 245 0.80 43.87 -8.11
CA ALA A 245 2.21 43.64 -7.89
C ALA A 245 2.80 42.63 -8.88
N LEU A 246 2.08 41.54 -9.16
CA LEU A 246 2.55 40.47 -10.05
C LEU A 246 2.26 40.74 -11.53
N GLY A 247 1.21 41.51 -11.83
CA GLY A 247 0.79 41.80 -13.21
C GLY A 247 1.43 43.04 -13.84
N ALA A 248 2.27 43.77 -13.10
CA ALA A 248 2.79 45.09 -13.52
C ALA A 248 3.48 45.08 -14.90
N ASP A 249 4.24 44.04 -15.21
CA ASP A 249 5.04 43.95 -16.44
C ASP A 249 4.36 43.10 -17.54
N GLY A 250 3.17 42.54 -17.27
CA GLY A 250 2.41 41.70 -18.21
C GLY A 250 2.97 40.29 -18.44
N ALA A 251 4.11 39.94 -17.84
CA ALA A 251 4.70 38.61 -17.92
C ALA A 251 5.27 38.20 -16.56
N LEU A 252 4.86 37.04 -16.07
CA LEU A 252 5.20 36.51 -14.74
C LEU A 252 5.76 35.09 -14.85
N SER A 253 6.92 34.87 -14.26
CA SER A 253 7.41 33.51 -13.98
C SER A 253 7.05 33.15 -12.53
N TRP A 254 6.22 32.12 -12.39
CA TRP A 254 5.77 31.57 -11.12
C TRP A 254 6.68 30.42 -10.73
N TYR A 255 7.74 30.70 -9.98
CA TYR A 255 8.74 29.71 -9.60
C TYR A 255 8.32 28.95 -8.34
N VAL A 256 7.98 27.67 -8.52
CA VAL A 256 7.70 26.71 -7.44
C VAL A 256 8.91 25.79 -7.24
N PRO A 257 9.69 25.97 -6.16
CA PRO A 257 10.87 25.14 -5.92
C PRO A 257 10.52 23.65 -5.90
N SER A 258 11.24 22.86 -6.71
CA SER A 258 10.96 21.44 -6.89
C SER A 258 12.09 20.56 -6.37
N PRO A 259 11.79 19.41 -5.75
CA PRO A 259 12.81 18.43 -5.38
C PRO A 259 13.51 17.79 -6.60
N THR A 260 12.95 17.94 -7.81
CA THR A 260 13.57 17.46 -9.05
C THR A 260 14.54 18.47 -9.66
N ASP A 261 14.71 19.65 -9.06
CA ASP A 261 15.65 20.66 -9.54
C ASP A 261 17.10 20.15 -9.42
N PRO A 262 17.88 20.07 -10.51
CA PRO A 262 19.29 19.67 -10.47
C PRO A 262 20.17 20.54 -9.55
N MET A 263 19.79 21.79 -9.29
CA MET A 263 20.48 22.72 -8.39
C MET A 263 20.03 22.58 -6.92
N ALA A 264 18.96 21.83 -6.63
CA ALA A 264 18.54 21.57 -5.27
C ALA A 264 19.52 20.61 -4.58
N THR A 265 20.05 21.01 -3.43
CA THR A 265 20.94 20.18 -2.61
C THR A 265 20.16 19.25 -1.68
N THR A 266 19.00 18.74 -2.11
CA THR A 266 18.29 17.73 -1.33
C THR A 266 19.20 16.52 -1.20
N SER A 267 19.49 16.10 0.03
CA SER A 267 20.26 14.90 0.31
C SER A 267 19.70 13.76 -0.53
N GLN A 268 20.47 13.38 -1.57
CA GLN A 268 20.09 12.39 -2.55
C GLN A 268 19.99 11.03 -1.83
N THR A 269 18.83 10.76 -1.23
CA THR A 269 18.50 9.43 -0.78
C THR A 269 18.46 8.54 -2.02
N LEU A 270 18.90 7.30 -1.91
CA LEU A 270 18.87 6.32 -3.01
C LEU A 270 17.47 6.20 -3.66
N LEU A 271 16.42 6.58 -2.93
CA LEU A 271 15.04 6.68 -3.41
C LEU A 271 14.79 7.83 -4.41
N GLY A 272 15.59 8.90 -4.40
CA GLY A 272 15.46 10.03 -5.34
C GLY A 272 16.03 9.75 -6.74
N TYR A 273 16.85 8.72 -6.90
CA TYR A 273 17.32 8.23 -8.22
C TYR A 273 16.36 7.24 -8.87
N LEU A 274 15.36 6.78 -8.12
CA LEU A 274 14.36 5.87 -8.64
C LEU A 274 13.33 6.70 -9.41
N PRO A 275 13.02 6.32 -10.67
CA PRO A 275 12.01 7.02 -11.45
C PRO A 275 10.66 7.08 -10.73
N ASP A 276 9.85 8.10 -11.00
CA ASP A 276 8.54 8.32 -10.34
C ASP A 276 7.59 7.10 -10.39
N TRP A 277 7.76 6.22 -11.39
CA TRP A 277 6.99 4.96 -11.52
C TRP A 277 7.36 3.88 -10.49
N THR A 278 8.40 4.08 -9.69
CA THR A 278 8.89 3.11 -8.70
C THR A 278 7.92 2.92 -7.54
N GLY A 279 7.27 4.00 -7.08
CA GLY A 279 6.25 3.91 -6.02
C GLY A 279 5.09 2.98 -6.42
N PRO A 280 4.43 3.22 -7.57
CA PRO A 280 3.44 2.33 -8.13
C PRO A 280 3.94 0.88 -8.32
N LEU A 281 5.18 0.68 -8.75
CA LEU A 281 5.78 -0.65 -8.93
C LEU A 281 5.92 -1.41 -7.60
N LEU A 282 6.41 -0.76 -6.54
CA LEU A 282 6.58 -1.38 -5.23
C LEU A 282 5.25 -1.79 -4.62
N LEU A 283 4.20 -0.98 -4.82
CA LEU A 283 2.84 -1.33 -4.43
C LEU A 283 2.36 -2.60 -5.15
N TRP A 284 2.61 -2.69 -6.46
CA TRP A 284 2.33 -3.90 -7.26
C TRP A 284 3.08 -5.14 -6.76
N LEU A 285 4.37 -5.01 -6.46
CA LEU A 285 5.17 -6.12 -5.94
C LEU A 285 4.69 -6.58 -4.57
N GLY A 286 4.34 -5.65 -3.67
CA GLY A 286 3.78 -5.97 -2.37
C GLY A 286 2.44 -6.70 -2.48
N LEU A 287 1.58 -6.26 -3.40
CA LEU A 287 0.31 -6.91 -3.68
C LEU A 287 0.49 -8.32 -4.26
N ILE A 288 1.38 -8.49 -5.24
CA ILE A 288 1.71 -9.82 -5.81
C ILE A 288 2.21 -10.75 -4.70
N ALA A 289 3.06 -10.25 -3.80
CA ALA A 289 3.56 -11.01 -2.66
C ALA A 289 2.42 -11.44 -1.72
N VAL A 290 1.45 -10.57 -1.44
CA VAL A 290 0.26 -10.90 -0.63
C VAL A 290 -0.59 -11.97 -1.34
N VAL A 291 -0.86 -11.81 -2.64
CA VAL A 291 -1.61 -12.80 -3.43
C VAL A 291 -0.89 -14.15 -3.44
N ALA A 292 0.42 -14.15 -3.61
CA ALA A 292 1.24 -15.35 -3.57
C ALA A 292 1.21 -16.01 -2.19
N LEU A 293 1.35 -15.24 -1.10
CA LEU A 293 1.22 -15.73 0.28
C LEU A 293 -0.16 -16.36 0.54
N VAL A 294 -1.22 -15.74 0.05
CA VAL A 294 -2.58 -16.28 0.16
C VAL A 294 -2.73 -17.55 -0.69
N ALA A 295 -2.17 -17.60 -1.89
CA ALA A 295 -2.24 -18.77 -2.77
C ALA A 295 -1.45 -19.96 -2.20
N VAL A 296 -0.25 -19.73 -1.69
CA VAL A 296 0.62 -20.73 -1.06
C VAL A 296 0.05 -21.18 0.29
N GLY A 297 -0.56 -20.25 1.05
CA GLY A 297 -1.23 -20.55 2.33
C GLY A 297 -2.54 -21.32 2.18
N ARG A 298 -3.11 -21.43 0.98
CA ARG A 298 -4.31 -22.23 0.72
C ARG A 298 -3.91 -23.70 0.61
N ARG A 299 -4.01 -24.42 1.73
CA ARG A 299 -4.03 -25.89 1.74
C ARG A 299 -4.97 -26.40 0.64
N PHE A 300 -4.45 -27.24 -0.26
CA PHE A 300 -5.28 -28.07 -1.10
C PHE A 300 -6.27 -28.81 -0.19
N GLY A 301 -7.57 -28.65 -0.47
CA GLY A 301 -8.64 -29.20 0.37
C GLY A 301 -8.53 -30.72 0.54
N PRO A 302 -9.31 -31.32 1.45
CA PRO A 302 -9.23 -32.74 1.75
C PRO A 302 -9.28 -33.57 0.47
N VAL A 303 -8.39 -34.56 0.38
CA VAL A 303 -8.34 -35.53 -0.72
C VAL A 303 -9.76 -36.05 -0.92
N VAL A 304 -10.35 -35.73 -2.07
CA VAL A 304 -11.69 -36.17 -2.42
C VAL A 304 -11.65 -37.68 -2.46
N VAL A 305 -12.32 -38.32 -1.50
CA VAL A 305 -12.53 -39.76 -1.53
C VAL A 305 -13.59 -39.97 -2.59
N GLU A 306 -13.16 -40.33 -3.80
CA GLU A 306 -14.10 -40.74 -4.85
C GLU A 306 -14.90 -41.94 -4.32
N PRO A 307 -16.22 -41.82 -4.17
CA PRO A 307 -17.04 -42.97 -3.80
C PRO A 307 -16.97 -43.97 -4.94
N LEU A 308 -16.38 -45.15 -4.70
CA LEU A 308 -16.38 -46.21 -5.71
C LEU A 308 -17.85 -46.56 -6.02
N PRO A 309 -18.29 -46.49 -7.30
CA PRO A 309 -19.68 -46.65 -7.68
C PRO A 309 -20.20 -48.09 -7.51
N VAL A 310 -19.36 -49.01 -7.04
CA VAL A 310 -19.70 -50.42 -6.83
C VAL A 310 -19.15 -50.89 -5.50
N THR A 311 -20.00 -51.42 -4.63
CA THR A 311 -19.59 -52.13 -3.42
C THR A 311 -18.90 -53.43 -3.82
N VAL A 312 -17.58 -53.37 -4.00
CA VAL A 312 -16.79 -54.58 -4.26
C VAL A 312 -16.59 -55.31 -2.93
N ARG A 313 -16.75 -56.64 -2.92
CA ARG A 313 -16.43 -57.44 -1.72
C ARG A 313 -14.95 -57.20 -1.35
N PRO A 314 -14.61 -56.98 -0.06
CA PRO A 314 -13.23 -56.68 0.36
C PRO A 314 -12.19 -57.65 -0.19
N GLN A 315 -12.55 -58.94 -0.31
CA GLN A 315 -11.70 -59.99 -0.88
C GLN A 315 -11.27 -59.74 -2.34
N GLU A 316 -12.16 -59.19 -3.18
CA GLU A 316 -11.87 -58.93 -4.60
C GLU A 316 -10.94 -57.73 -4.75
N LEU A 317 -11.01 -56.76 -3.84
CA LEU A 317 -10.14 -55.58 -3.84
C LEU A 317 -8.71 -55.95 -3.43
N VAL A 318 -8.57 -56.84 -2.44
CA VAL A 318 -7.27 -57.40 -2.04
C VAL A 318 -6.66 -58.22 -3.18
N LEU A 319 -7.44 -59.12 -3.80
CA LEU A 319 -6.97 -59.93 -4.93
C LEU A 319 -6.64 -59.09 -6.16
N GLY A 320 -7.46 -58.08 -6.47
CA GLY A 320 -7.22 -57.14 -7.57
C GLY A 320 -5.94 -56.35 -7.38
N ARG A 321 -5.70 -55.82 -6.16
CA ARG A 321 -4.46 -55.12 -5.82
C ARG A 321 -3.26 -56.05 -5.86
N ALA A 322 -3.37 -57.27 -5.34
CA ALA A 322 -2.30 -58.25 -5.38
C ALA A 322 -1.90 -58.60 -6.83
N ARG A 323 -2.88 -58.90 -7.70
CA ARG A 323 -2.64 -59.17 -9.13
C ARG A 323 -2.04 -57.97 -9.85
N LEU A 324 -2.41 -56.75 -9.48
CA LEU A 324 -1.85 -55.54 -10.07
C LEU A 324 -0.39 -55.33 -9.67
N LEU A 325 -0.05 -55.55 -8.39
CA LEU A 325 1.33 -55.48 -7.89
C LEU A 325 2.21 -56.59 -8.49
N GLU A 326 1.66 -57.77 -8.68
CA GLU A 326 2.30 -58.92 -9.34
C GLU A 326 2.59 -58.61 -10.82
N ARG A 327 1.59 -58.14 -11.58
CA ARG A 327 1.77 -57.77 -12.99
C ARG A 327 2.80 -56.67 -13.21
N SER A 328 2.93 -55.74 -12.27
CA SER A 328 3.93 -54.67 -12.35
C SER A 328 5.28 -55.07 -11.76
N SER A 329 5.45 -56.32 -11.29
CA SER A 329 6.67 -56.82 -10.64
C SER A 329 7.16 -55.93 -9.50
N SER A 330 6.24 -55.22 -8.83
CA SER A 330 6.54 -54.15 -7.87
C SER A 330 6.79 -54.67 -6.45
N ARG A 331 7.81 -55.53 -6.31
CA ARG A 331 8.15 -56.24 -5.07
C ARG A 331 8.38 -55.32 -3.88
N ASP A 332 9.13 -54.23 -4.08
CA ASP A 332 9.39 -53.25 -3.02
C ASP A 332 8.14 -52.46 -2.60
N ALA A 333 7.19 -52.27 -3.52
CA ALA A 333 5.91 -51.64 -3.18
C ALA A 333 5.04 -52.58 -2.34
N ALA A 334 5.01 -53.87 -2.68
CA ALA A 334 4.34 -54.90 -1.88
C ALA A 334 4.98 -55.04 -0.49
N ALA A 335 6.31 -55.12 -0.40
CA ALA A 335 7.06 -55.21 0.86
C ALA A 335 6.81 -53.99 1.77
N ARG A 336 6.83 -52.77 1.22
CA ARG A 336 6.49 -51.55 1.97
C ARG A 336 5.06 -51.56 2.48
N SER A 337 4.12 -52.03 1.66
CA SER A 337 2.70 -52.13 2.07
C SER A 337 2.51 -53.12 3.21
N LEU A 338 3.18 -54.28 3.18
CA LEU A 338 3.15 -55.27 4.26
C LEU A 338 3.77 -54.72 5.54
N ARG A 339 4.98 -54.15 5.46
CA ARG A 339 5.69 -53.56 6.60
C ARG A 339 4.89 -52.43 7.25
N SER A 340 4.35 -51.52 6.45
CA SER A 340 3.52 -50.42 6.96
C SER A 340 2.25 -50.93 7.65
N ALA A 341 1.57 -51.92 7.07
CA ALA A 341 0.36 -52.45 7.67
C ALA A 341 0.66 -53.20 8.98
N THR A 342 1.73 -54.00 9.01
CA THR A 342 2.18 -54.68 10.23
C THR A 342 2.65 -53.68 11.29
N SER A 343 3.41 -52.64 10.93
CA SER A 343 3.84 -51.62 11.89
C SER A 343 2.66 -50.88 12.53
N THR A 344 1.62 -50.57 11.76
CA THR A 344 0.41 -49.93 12.29
C THR A 344 -0.31 -50.85 13.28
N ARG A 345 -0.50 -52.14 12.94
CA ARG A 345 -1.14 -53.10 13.86
C ARG A 345 -0.33 -53.32 15.14
N LEU A 346 1.00 -53.40 15.02
CA LEU A 346 1.90 -53.52 16.18
C LEU A 346 1.87 -52.26 17.05
N ALA A 347 1.89 -51.07 16.44
CA ALA A 347 1.79 -49.80 17.16
C ALA A 347 0.46 -49.68 17.91
N ASP A 348 -0.66 -50.04 17.27
CA ASP A 348 -1.99 -50.04 17.90
C ASP A 348 -2.05 -51.00 19.09
N ARG A 349 -1.49 -52.21 18.95
CA ARG A 349 -1.43 -53.21 20.04
C ARG A 349 -0.57 -52.77 21.21
N LEU A 350 0.52 -52.06 20.96
CA LEU A 350 1.42 -51.53 21.99
C LEU A 350 0.97 -50.17 22.54
N GLY A 351 -0.17 -49.63 22.10
CA GLY A 351 -0.70 -48.34 22.55
C GLY A 351 0.15 -47.13 22.14
N LEU A 352 0.95 -47.26 21.08
CA LEU A 352 1.82 -46.20 20.59
C LEU A 352 1.03 -45.20 19.75
N ARG A 353 1.30 -43.90 19.93
CA ARG A 353 0.74 -42.86 19.06
C ARG A 353 1.34 -42.99 17.65
N HIS A 354 0.53 -42.81 16.62
CA HIS A 354 0.87 -42.94 15.19
C HIS A 354 2.02 -42.04 14.69
N GLU A 355 2.56 -41.18 15.54
CA GLU A 355 3.65 -40.25 15.26
C GLU A 355 5.03 -40.80 15.67
N THR A 356 5.10 -42.02 16.22
CA THR A 356 6.38 -42.62 16.63
C THR A 356 7.17 -43.12 15.44
N ALA A 357 8.42 -42.65 15.31
CA ALA A 357 9.38 -43.12 14.32
C ALA A 357 9.67 -44.63 14.48
N LEU A 358 10.17 -45.28 13.42
CA LEU A 358 10.52 -46.70 13.40
C LEU A 358 11.35 -47.14 14.62
N ASP A 359 12.30 -46.31 15.06
CA ASP A 359 13.13 -46.59 16.25
C ASP A 359 12.32 -46.65 17.56
N GLY A 360 11.25 -45.85 17.68
CA GLY A 360 10.34 -45.89 18.82
C GLY A 360 9.53 -47.18 18.87
N LEU A 361 9.05 -47.66 17.71
CA LEU A 361 8.38 -48.95 17.60
C LEU A 361 9.32 -50.12 17.94
N LEU A 362 10.57 -50.07 17.45
CA LEU A 362 11.58 -51.09 17.73
C LEU A 362 11.96 -51.16 19.21
N ALA A 363 12.10 -50.01 19.87
CA ALA A 363 12.35 -49.93 21.30
C ALA A 363 11.19 -50.52 22.12
N ALA A 364 9.95 -50.28 21.69
CA ALA A 364 8.76 -50.83 22.34
C ALA A 364 8.60 -52.35 22.11
N LEU A 365 9.07 -52.87 20.98
CA LEU A 365 9.02 -54.31 20.64
C LEU A 365 10.09 -55.15 21.34
N ALA A 366 11.27 -54.56 21.60
CA ALA A 366 12.43 -55.25 22.18
C ALA A 366 12.15 -56.06 23.47
N PRO A 367 11.34 -55.60 24.45
CA PRO A 367 11.06 -56.39 25.65
C PRO A 367 10.04 -57.53 25.45
N HIS A 368 9.35 -57.58 24.30
CA HIS A 368 8.26 -58.53 24.05
C HIS A 368 8.61 -59.64 23.05
N VAL A 369 9.80 -59.59 22.44
CA VAL A 369 10.18 -60.50 21.35
C VAL A 369 11.62 -61.00 21.54
N ASP A 370 11.83 -62.32 21.41
CA ASP A 370 13.16 -62.96 21.44
C ASP A 370 13.95 -62.75 20.13
N ARG A 371 14.11 -61.49 19.70
CA ARG A 371 14.85 -61.10 18.48
C ARG A 371 15.76 -59.91 18.75
N THR A 372 16.90 -59.87 18.06
CA THR A 372 17.83 -58.74 18.20
C THR A 372 17.25 -57.47 17.56
N PRO A 373 17.60 -56.26 18.04
CA PRO A 373 17.16 -55.00 17.44
C PRO A 373 17.53 -54.87 15.96
N GLU A 374 18.64 -55.49 15.54
CA GLU A 374 19.09 -55.54 14.15
C GLU A 374 18.21 -56.43 13.27
N GLN A 375 17.74 -57.56 13.80
CA GLN A 375 16.78 -58.43 13.10
C GLN A 375 15.42 -57.73 12.94
N LEU A 376 14.95 -57.04 13.98
CA LEU A 376 13.71 -56.25 13.92
C LEU A 376 13.83 -55.08 12.91
N ARG A 377 14.96 -54.38 12.88
CA ARG A 377 15.26 -53.35 11.87
C ARG A 377 15.29 -53.91 10.46
N THR A 378 15.86 -55.09 10.27
CA THR A 378 15.93 -55.73 8.96
C THR A 378 14.53 -56.13 8.46
N LEU A 379 13.65 -56.55 9.37
CA LEU A 379 12.30 -57.01 9.06
C LEU A 379 11.34 -55.84 8.77
N LEU A 380 11.29 -54.83 9.65
CA LEU A 380 10.36 -53.69 9.58
C LEU A 380 10.92 -52.48 8.81
N GLY A 381 12.24 -52.41 8.64
CA GLY A 381 12.92 -51.31 7.96
C GLY A 381 12.92 -51.42 6.42
N PRO A 382 13.47 -50.40 5.74
CA PRO A 382 13.51 -50.32 4.28
C PRO A 382 14.62 -51.19 3.71
N THR A 383 14.50 -52.52 3.81
CA THR A 383 15.39 -53.46 3.13
C THR A 383 14.80 -53.86 1.76
N PRO A 384 15.58 -53.81 0.66
CA PRO A 384 15.09 -54.12 -0.68
C PRO A 384 14.78 -55.62 -0.82
N VAL A 385 13.71 -55.95 -1.55
CA VAL A 385 13.29 -57.34 -1.78
C VAL A 385 13.53 -57.71 -3.24
N THR A 386 14.47 -58.62 -3.47
CA THR A 386 15.00 -58.93 -4.81
C THR A 386 14.27 -60.07 -5.51
N SER A 387 13.54 -60.93 -4.78
CA SER A 387 12.81 -62.06 -5.35
C SER A 387 11.40 -62.25 -4.75
N ASP A 388 10.52 -62.93 -5.49
CA ASP A 388 9.16 -63.25 -5.00
C ASP A 388 9.18 -64.24 -3.83
N GLN A 389 10.19 -65.12 -3.78
CA GLN A 389 10.42 -66.01 -2.64
C GLN A 389 10.77 -65.22 -1.38
N ASP A 390 11.59 -64.17 -1.51
CA ASP A 390 11.96 -63.32 -0.37
C ASP A 390 10.78 -62.48 0.11
N LEU A 391 9.88 -62.07 -0.79
CA LEU A 391 8.63 -61.39 -0.42
C LEU A 391 7.70 -62.32 0.38
N VAL A 392 7.56 -63.58 -0.03
CA VAL A 392 6.74 -64.57 0.69
C VAL A 392 7.35 -64.89 2.06
N ARG A 393 8.68 -65.02 2.14
CA ARG A 393 9.39 -65.19 3.42
C ARG A 393 9.16 -64.00 4.35
N LEU A 394 9.30 -62.78 3.83
CA LEU A 394 9.03 -61.55 4.58
C LEU A 394 7.59 -61.51 5.12
N ALA A 395 6.60 -61.88 4.29
CA ALA A 395 5.21 -61.93 4.73
C ALA A 395 4.99 -62.93 5.87
N HIS A 396 5.59 -64.13 5.79
CA HIS A 396 5.53 -65.12 6.87
C HIS A 396 6.26 -64.68 8.14
N ASP A 397 7.42 -64.03 8.02
CA ASP A 397 8.17 -63.56 9.17
C ASP A 397 7.48 -62.38 9.87
N LEU A 398 6.81 -61.50 9.12
CA LEU A 398 5.95 -60.44 9.68
C LEU A 398 4.71 -61.01 10.39
N ASP A 399 4.05 -62.02 9.82
CA ASP A 399 2.91 -62.71 10.45
C ASP A 399 3.34 -63.46 11.73
N ARG A 400 4.52 -64.10 11.72
CA ARG A 400 5.08 -64.75 12.91
C ARG A 400 5.37 -63.72 14.00
N LEU A 401 5.95 -62.57 13.66
CA LEU A 401 6.21 -61.49 14.61
C LEU A 401 4.91 -60.97 15.24
N GLU A 402 3.85 -60.82 14.44
CA GLU A 402 2.54 -60.37 14.94
C GLU A 402 1.92 -61.38 15.92
N LYS A 403 2.11 -62.69 15.68
CA LYS A 403 1.64 -63.77 16.56
C LYS A 403 2.48 -63.94 17.83
N GLU A 404 3.78 -63.66 17.78
CA GLU A 404 4.67 -63.71 18.97
C GLU A 404 4.21 -62.73 20.06
N ILE A 405 3.56 -61.62 19.68
CA ILE A 405 3.05 -60.58 20.59
C ILE A 405 1.64 -60.88 21.11
N ASP A 406 0.89 -61.77 20.43
CA ASP A 406 -0.44 -62.21 20.89
C ASP A 406 -0.39 -63.29 21.98
N ARG A 407 0.81 -63.78 22.32
CA ARG A 407 1.03 -64.85 23.29
C ARG A 407 1.58 -64.30 24.60
#